data_AF-A0A841MTX1-F1
#
_entry.id   AF-A0A841MTX1-F1
#
_cell.length_a   1.000
_cell.length_b   1.000
_cell.length_c   1.000
_cell.angle_alpha   90.00
_cell.angle_beta   90.00
_cell.angle_gamma   90.00
#
_symmetry.space_group_name_H-M   'P 1'
#
loop_
_entity.id
_entity.type
_entity.pdbx_description
1 polymer ?
#
loop_
_entity_poly.entity_id
_entity_poly.type
_entity_poly.pdbx_seq_one_letter_code
_entity_poly.pdbx_strand_id
1 'polypeptide(L)'
;MLTFSHRNLMKVISFQWTDEWCLLELEFCEFYSLREILEKRDVDSEFVNLMIKDLLSGLAYLHSRGFVHGDLKLSNVLLAKERDQLVVKLGDLDTARPIPSKFSLQGFYTPEIMAPECYLKGIIDERVDVWSFGVMLFRIFTGDYPFGHRDTFTFEQIRENVKNYSFQTFKVQDIPVPYSTLIEACLEPELKNRPSALELIEWLDFS
;
A
#
# COMPACT_ATOMS: atom_id res chain seq x y z
N MET A 1 19.10 11.41 6.70
CA MET A 1 17.84 11.05 6.04
C MET A 1 18.16 10.07 4.91
N LEU A 2 17.46 8.94 4.86
CA LEU A 2 17.61 7.99 3.77
C LEU A 2 16.93 8.55 2.54
N THR A 3 17.68 8.78 1.47
CA THR A 3 17.11 9.25 0.20
C THR A 3 16.88 8.03 -0.69
N PHE A 4 15.61 7.69 -0.91
CA PHE A 4 15.21 6.70 -1.89
C PHE A 4 15.12 7.36 -3.27
N SER A 5 15.65 6.69 -4.30
CA SER A 5 15.67 7.22 -5.67
C SER A 5 15.07 6.18 -6.61
N HIS A 6 13.78 6.34 -6.87
CA HIS A 6 13.03 5.50 -7.79
C HIS A 6 11.89 6.31 -8.42
N ARG A 7 11.55 6.01 -9.67
CA ARG A 7 10.52 6.76 -10.41
C ARG A 7 9.17 6.77 -9.70
N ASN A 8 8.79 5.61 -9.16
CA ASN A 8 7.51 5.39 -8.47
C ASN A 8 7.56 5.65 -6.96
N LEU A 9 8.56 6.38 -6.47
CA LEU A 9 8.59 6.89 -5.09
C LEU A 9 8.61 8.41 -5.14
N MET A 10 7.87 9.06 -4.24
CA MET A 10 7.90 10.52 -4.11
C MET A 10 9.28 10.97 -3.64
N LYS A 11 9.89 11.84 -4.43
CA LYS A 11 11.23 12.34 -4.18
C LYS A 11 11.25 13.40 -3.08
N VAL A 12 12.15 13.24 -2.13
CA VAL A 12 12.58 14.31 -1.22
C VAL A 12 13.59 15.19 -1.95
N ILE A 13 13.25 16.47 -2.16
CA ILE A 13 14.13 17.47 -2.77
C ILE A 13 15.16 17.94 -1.75
N SER A 14 14.70 18.36 -0.59
CA SER A 14 15.58 18.85 0.48
C SER A 14 14.95 18.66 1.85
N PHE A 15 15.79 18.71 2.88
CA PHE A 15 15.37 18.62 4.26
C PHE A 15 16.20 19.58 5.10
N GLN A 16 15.51 20.38 5.91
CA GLN A 16 16.12 21.34 6.83
C GLN A 16 15.43 21.23 8.17
N TRP A 17 16.19 21.38 9.26
CA TRP A 17 15.63 21.36 10.60
C TRP A 17 16.38 22.34 11.50
N THR A 18 15.65 22.86 12.48
CA THR A 18 16.14 23.66 13.59
C THR A 18 15.52 23.12 14.89
N ASP A 19 15.85 23.72 16.03
CA ASP A 19 15.22 23.36 17.30
C ASP A 19 13.72 23.72 17.36
N GLU A 20 13.24 24.60 16.46
CA GLU A 20 11.87 25.13 16.47
C GLU A 20 10.99 24.55 15.35
N TRP A 21 11.58 24.20 14.22
CA TRP A 21 10.83 23.76 13.04
C TRP A 21 11.61 22.76 12.18
N CYS A 22 10.83 22.01 11.41
CA CYS A 22 11.30 21.04 10.44
C CYS A 22 10.66 21.36 9.09
N LEU A 23 11.47 21.47 8.04
CA LEU A 23 11.02 21.72 6.66
C LEU A 23 11.44 20.55 5.78
N LEU A 24 10.44 19.92 5.18
CA LEU A 24 10.59 18.85 4.20
C LEU A 24 10.11 19.35 2.84
N GLU A 25 11.03 19.49 1.89
CA GLU A 25 10.71 19.84 0.51
C GLU A 25 10.57 18.57 -0.33
N LEU A 26 9.41 18.38 -0.93
CA LEU A 26 9.05 17.20 -1.73
C LEU A 26 8.82 17.60 -3.18
N GLU A 27 8.98 16.65 -4.10
CA GLU A 27 8.53 16.87 -5.47
C GLU A 27 7.03 17.13 -5.54
N PHE A 28 6.63 18.04 -6.42
CA PHE A 28 5.22 18.32 -6.66
C PHE A 28 4.64 17.28 -7.61
N CYS A 29 3.64 16.53 -7.14
CA CYS A 29 2.85 15.64 -7.98
C CYS A 29 1.65 16.44 -8.50
N GLU A 30 1.56 16.68 -9.81
CA GLU A 30 0.62 17.67 -10.38
C GLU A 30 -0.85 17.28 -10.26
N PHE A 31 -1.14 16.03 -9.92
CA PHE A 31 -2.49 15.52 -9.78
C PHE A 31 -2.83 15.19 -8.32
N TYR A 32 -4.08 14.81 -8.12
CA TYR A 32 -4.61 14.41 -6.82
C TYR A 32 -4.07 13.05 -6.37
N SER A 33 -4.27 12.71 -5.11
CA SER A 33 -4.12 11.34 -4.62
C SER A 33 -5.14 10.40 -5.29
N LEU A 34 -4.84 9.10 -5.30
CA LEU A 34 -5.76 8.09 -5.80
C LEU A 34 -7.11 8.14 -5.10
N ARG A 35 -7.13 8.43 -3.78
CA ARG A 35 -8.36 8.64 -3.02
C ARG A 35 -9.25 9.71 -3.68
N GLU A 36 -8.70 10.89 -3.91
CA GLU A 36 -9.44 12.03 -4.47
C GLU A 36 -9.88 11.79 -5.91
N ILE A 37 -9.17 10.95 -6.66
CA ILE A 37 -9.58 10.54 -8.01
C ILE A 37 -10.81 9.63 -7.94
N LEU A 38 -10.77 8.61 -7.09
CA LEU A 38 -11.88 7.67 -6.90
C LEU A 38 -13.14 8.36 -6.32
N GLU A 39 -12.97 9.44 -5.56
CA GLU A 39 -14.08 10.27 -5.09
C GLU A 39 -14.75 11.09 -6.21
N LYS A 40 -14.05 11.34 -7.33
CA LYS A 40 -14.53 12.20 -8.43
C LYS A 40 -14.97 11.42 -9.66
N ARG A 41 -14.41 10.24 -9.90
CA ARG A 41 -14.69 9.43 -11.08
C ARG A 41 -14.34 7.96 -10.87
N ASP A 42 -14.99 7.12 -11.66
CA ASP A 42 -14.56 5.75 -11.87
C ASP A 42 -13.24 5.71 -12.65
N VAL A 43 -12.47 4.64 -12.42
CA VAL A 43 -11.22 4.36 -13.14
C VAL A 43 -11.39 3.14 -14.01
N ASP A 44 -10.76 3.16 -15.19
CA ASP A 44 -10.78 2.03 -16.11
C ASP A 44 -9.66 1.03 -15.81
N SER A 45 -9.71 -0.11 -16.48
CA SER A 45 -8.70 -1.16 -16.35
C SER A 45 -7.30 -0.72 -16.80
N GLU A 46 -7.19 0.20 -17.75
CA GLU A 46 -5.89 0.70 -18.20
C GLU A 46 -5.18 1.45 -17.08
N PHE A 47 -5.91 2.34 -16.41
CA PHE A 47 -5.44 3.07 -15.25
C PHE A 47 -5.09 2.13 -14.08
N VAL A 48 -5.95 1.17 -13.77
CA VAL A 48 -5.69 0.21 -12.68
C VAL A 48 -4.42 -0.62 -12.96
N ASN A 49 -4.23 -1.07 -14.20
CA ASN A 49 -3.04 -1.82 -14.58
C ASN A 49 -1.76 -0.98 -14.49
N LEU A 50 -1.80 0.29 -14.93
CA LEU A 50 -0.68 1.22 -14.76
C LEU A 50 -0.32 1.38 -13.28
N MET A 51 -1.33 1.65 -12.45
CA MET A 51 -1.16 1.83 -11.01
C MET A 51 -0.58 0.58 -10.35
N ILE A 52 -1.07 -0.62 -10.67
CA ILE A 52 -0.54 -1.88 -10.15
C ILE A 52 0.95 -2.00 -10.47
N LYS A 53 1.34 -1.80 -11.73
CA LYS A 53 2.74 -1.93 -12.17
C LYS A 53 3.65 -0.92 -11.47
N ASP A 54 3.24 0.34 -11.44
CA ASP A 54 4.02 1.43 -10.84
C ASP A 54 4.19 1.25 -9.32
N LEU A 55 3.12 0.87 -8.61
CA LEU A 55 3.18 0.67 -7.16
C LEU A 55 4.01 -0.55 -6.77
N LEU A 56 3.83 -1.67 -7.47
CA LEU A 56 4.64 -2.86 -7.21
C LEU A 56 6.12 -2.59 -7.51
N SER A 57 6.42 -1.83 -8.58
CA SER A 57 7.80 -1.41 -8.89
C SER A 57 8.41 -0.57 -7.76
N GLY A 58 7.67 0.41 -7.24
CA GLY A 58 8.09 1.23 -6.09
C GLY A 58 8.30 0.42 -4.81
N LEU A 59 7.38 -0.51 -4.50
CA LEU A 59 7.50 -1.41 -3.35
C LEU A 59 8.70 -2.34 -3.49
N ALA A 60 8.85 -3.01 -4.64
CA ALA A 60 9.98 -3.91 -4.90
C ALA A 60 11.31 -3.18 -4.75
N TYR A 61 11.42 -1.94 -5.25
CA TYR A 61 12.59 -1.11 -5.00
C TYR A 61 12.81 -0.87 -3.51
N LEU A 62 11.80 -0.41 -2.77
CA LEU A 62 11.93 -0.09 -1.34
C LEU A 62 12.33 -1.33 -0.52
N HIS A 63 11.69 -2.47 -0.80
CA HIS A 63 11.96 -3.77 -0.19
C HIS A 63 13.38 -4.24 -0.48
N SER A 64 13.88 -4.06 -1.71
CA SER A 64 15.27 -4.38 -2.08
C SER A 64 16.32 -3.56 -1.32
N ARG A 65 15.93 -2.39 -0.77
CA ARG A 65 16.77 -1.55 0.09
C ARG A 65 16.66 -1.92 1.57
N GLY A 66 15.87 -2.93 1.91
CA GLY A 66 15.65 -3.40 3.27
C GLY A 66 14.69 -2.51 4.07
N PHE A 67 13.72 -1.88 3.41
CA PHE A 67 12.70 -1.04 4.05
C PHE A 67 11.30 -1.50 3.67
N VAL A 68 10.36 -1.37 4.60
CA VAL A 68 8.92 -1.36 4.31
C VAL A 68 8.41 0.07 4.24
N HIS A 69 7.34 0.29 3.50
CA HIS A 69 6.58 1.53 3.49
C HIS A 69 5.78 1.69 4.79
N GLY A 70 4.92 0.72 5.14
CA GLY A 70 4.26 0.64 6.45
C GLY A 70 2.93 1.39 6.60
N ASP A 71 2.55 2.27 5.66
CA ASP A 71 1.22 2.90 5.63
C ASP A 71 0.66 3.05 4.20
N LEU A 72 0.68 1.96 3.42
CA LEU A 72 0.19 1.98 2.05
C LEU A 72 -1.35 2.07 2.01
N LYS A 73 -1.86 3.21 1.53
CA LYS A 73 -3.30 3.51 1.41
C LYS A 73 -3.56 4.47 0.25
N LEU A 74 -4.83 4.59 -0.16
CA LEU A 74 -5.24 5.41 -1.30
C LEU A 74 -4.78 6.89 -1.25
N SER A 75 -4.67 7.48 -0.05
CA SER A 75 -4.19 8.87 0.08
C SER A 75 -2.68 9.02 -0.12
N ASN A 76 -1.93 7.93 0.02
CA ASN A 76 -0.48 7.90 -0.11
C ASN A 76 -0.04 7.41 -1.50
N VAL A 77 -1.00 7.20 -2.41
CA VAL A 77 -0.76 6.95 -3.82
C VAL A 77 -0.99 8.25 -4.58
N LEU A 78 0.08 8.82 -5.11
CA LEU A 78 0.08 10.12 -5.78
C LEU A 78 0.23 9.94 -7.28
N LEU A 79 -0.41 10.83 -8.04
CA LEU A 79 -0.30 10.84 -9.48
C LEU A 79 0.52 12.04 -9.93
N ALA A 80 1.46 11.80 -10.82
CA ALA A 80 2.34 12.81 -11.39
C ALA A 80 2.39 12.70 -12.90
N LYS A 81 2.91 13.73 -13.55
CA LYS A 81 3.18 13.73 -15.00
C LYS A 81 4.69 13.76 -15.22
N GLU A 82 5.23 12.75 -15.89
CA GLU A 82 6.63 12.75 -16.31
C GLU A 82 6.72 12.56 -17.82
N ARG A 83 7.31 13.54 -18.54
CA ARG A 83 7.50 13.48 -20.01
C ARG A 83 6.21 13.16 -20.77
N ASP A 84 5.13 13.85 -20.40
CA ASP A 84 3.79 13.65 -20.96
C ASP A 84 3.12 12.30 -20.69
N GLN A 85 3.69 11.48 -19.80
CA GLN A 85 3.11 10.23 -19.36
C GLN A 85 2.63 10.34 -17.91
N LEU A 86 1.50 9.70 -17.63
CA LEU A 86 1.01 9.53 -16.27
C LEU A 86 1.93 8.56 -15.51
N VAL A 87 2.26 8.90 -14.27
CA VAL A 87 3.06 8.08 -13.37
C VAL A 87 2.39 8.01 -12.02
N VAL A 88 2.34 6.83 -11.43
CA VAL A 88 1.92 6.63 -10.06
C VAL A 88 3.13 6.53 -9.15
N LYS A 89 3.09 7.26 -8.03
CA LYS A 89 4.16 7.34 -7.03
C LYS A 89 3.63 6.97 -5.65
N LEU A 90 4.42 6.20 -4.90
CA LEU A 90 4.24 6.01 -3.46
C LEU A 90 4.72 7.28 -2.74
N GLY A 91 3.79 7.98 -2.11
CA GLY A 91 4.05 9.11 -1.23
C GLY A 91 4.17 8.69 0.23
N ASP A 92 4.45 9.67 1.11
CA ASP A 92 4.45 9.51 2.57
C ASP A 92 5.37 8.38 3.09
N LEU A 93 6.67 8.55 2.87
CA LEU A 93 7.72 7.64 3.33
C LEU A 93 8.10 7.88 4.81
N ASP A 94 7.36 8.69 5.55
CA ASP A 94 7.65 8.99 6.97
C ASP A 94 7.43 7.77 7.88
N THR A 95 6.58 6.84 7.44
CA THR A 95 6.32 5.57 8.13
C THR A 95 7.29 4.44 7.71
N ALA A 96 8.15 4.72 6.74
CA ALA A 96 9.08 3.76 6.20
C ALA A 96 10.14 3.40 7.24
N ARG A 97 10.42 2.10 7.37
CA ARG A 97 11.32 1.61 8.43
C ARG A 97 12.13 0.39 7.98
N PRO A 98 13.33 0.21 8.53
CA PRO A 98 14.17 -0.91 8.14
C PRO A 98 13.52 -2.24 8.55
N ILE A 99 13.78 -3.29 7.77
CA ILE A 99 13.35 -4.66 8.06
C ILE A 99 14.57 -5.60 8.22
N PRO A 100 14.44 -6.67 9.02
CA PRO A 100 13.30 -6.98 9.88
C PRO A 100 13.22 -5.99 11.05
N SER A 101 12.00 -5.64 11.47
CA SER A 101 11.80 -4.80 12.66
C SER A 101 10.73 -5.34 13.59
N LYS A 102 10.85 -4.95 14.86
CA LYS A 102 9.77 -5.16 15.84
C LYS A 102 8.71 -4.09 15.60
N PHE A 103 7.48 -4.53 15.42
CA PHE A 103 6.32 -3.67 15.33
C PHE A 103 5.72 -3.45 16.72
N SER A 104 5.52 -2.19 17.08
CA SER A 104 4.79 -1.80 18.28
C SER A 104 3.43 -1.27 17.88
N LEU A 105 2.38 -1.77 18.55
CA LEU A 105 1.03 -1.21 18.46
C LEU A 105 0.90 0.12 19.23
N GLN A 106 1.96 0.58 19.88
CA GLN A 106 2.00 1.89 20.53
C GLN A 106 2.28 2.96 19.47
N GLY A 107 1.24 3.71 19.10
CA GLY A 107 1.32 4.80 18.13
C GLY A 107 0.09 4.86 17.23
N PHE A 108 0.12 5.79 16.27
CA PHE A 108 -0.92 5.88 15.24
C PHE A 108 -0.67 4.81 14.18
N TYR A 109 -1.70 4.03 13.87
CA TYR A 109 -1.71 3.10 12.75
C TYR A 109 -3.11 2.99 12.16
N THR A 110 -3.18 2.56 10.91
CA THR A 110 -4.43 2.38 10.17
C THR A 110 -4.85 0.90 10.25
N PRO A 111 -5.81 0.51 11.13
CA PRO A 111 -6.11 -0.90 11.37
C PRO A 111 -6.64 -1.63 10.14
N GLU A 112 -7.30 -0.92 9.23
CA GLU A 112 -7.97 -1.51 8.06
C GLU A 112 -6.99 -2.04 7.00
N ILE A 113 -5.75 -1.54 6.98
CA ILE A 113 -4.69 -1.95 6.03
C ILE A 113 -3.61 -2.82 6.68
N MET A 114 -3.70 -3.06 7.99
CA MET A 114 -2.64 -3.71 8.76
C MET A 114 -2.68 -5.23 8.58
N ALA A 115 -1.52 -5.83 8.36
CA ALA A 115 -1.37 -7.26 8.18
C ALA A 115 -1.51 -8.05 9.51
N PRO A 116 -1.97 -9.32 9.49
CA PRO A 116 -2.23 -10.10 10.70
C PRO A 116 -0.98 -10.33 11.56
N GLU A 117 0.20 -10.51 10.96
CA GLU A 117 1.46 -10.70 11.67
C GLU A 117 1.86 -9.52 12.55
N CYS A 118 1.44 -8.30 12.20
CA CYS A 118 1.65 -7.10 13.02
C CYS A 118 0.93 -7.22 14.37
N TYR A 119 -0.22 -7.88 14.40
CA TYR A 119 -1.01 -8.09 15.61
C TYR A 119 -0.62 -9.34 16.40
N LEU A 120 -0.13 -10.38 15.70
CA LEU A 120 0.11 -11.71 16.27
C LEU A 120 1.56 -11.90 16.74
N LYS A 121 2.53 -11.46 15.93
CA LYS A 121 3.95 -11.78 16.11
C LYS A 121 4.78 -10.55 16.47
N GLY A 122 4.32 -9.35 16.11
CA GLY A 122 5.04 -8.11 16.33
C GLY A 122 6.39 -8.06 15.61
N ILE A 123 6.59 -8.90 14.59
CA ILE A 123 7.75 -8.90 13.69
C ILE A 123 7.20 -8.69 12.30
N ILE A 124 7.79 -7.74 11.57
CA ILE A 124 7.37 -7.38 10.22
C ILE A 124 8.53 -7.54 9.23
N ASP A 125 8.19 -8.01 8.04
CA ASP A 125 9.03 -8.05 6.84
C ASP A 125 8.33 -7.28 5.71
N GLU A 126 8.85 -7.35 4.49
CA GLU A 126 8.32 -6.68 3.30
C GLU A 126 6.85 -7.02 2.97
N ARG A 127 6.36 -8.19 3.42
CA ARG A 127 5.03 -8.71 3.05
C ARG A 127 3.88 -7.95 3.69
N VAL A 128 4.15 -7.11 4.70
CA VAL A 128 3.11 -6.22 5.27
C VAL A 128 2.63 -5.21 4.23
N ASP A 129 3.51 -4.71 3.38
CA ASP A 129 3.12 -3.77 2.32
C ASP A 129 2.33 -4.48 1.21
N VAL A 130 2.64 -5.76 0.94
CA VAL A 130 1.89 -6.58 -0.03
C VAL A 130 0.46 -6.80 0.47
N TRP A 131 0.27 -7.03 1.77
CA TRP A 131 -1.06 -7.09 2.36
C TRP A 131 -1.80 -5.76 2.19
N SER A 132 -1.19 -4.63 2.56
CA SER A 132 -1.80 -3.31 2.41
C SER A 132 -2.13 -2.99 0.94
N PHE A 133 -1.30 -3.45 -0.01
CA PHE A 133 -1.57 -3.37 -1.44
C PHE A 133 -2.82 -4.18 -1.84
N GLY A 134 -2.96 -5.41 -1.34
CA GLY A 134 -4.16 -6.24 -1.55
C GLY A 134 -5.43 -5.60 -0.99
N VAL A 135 -5.36 -5.03 0.23
CA VAL A 135 -6.46 -4.25 0.83
C VAL A 135 -6.83 -3.07 -0.05
N MET A 136 -5.84 -2.35 -0.57
CA MET A 136 -6.05 -1.19 -1.42
C MET A 136 -6.73 -1.59 -2.74
N LEU A 137 -6.29 -2.67 -3.40
CA LEU A 137 -6.95 -3.19 -4.59
C LEU A 137 -8.40 -3.59 -4.32
N PHE A 138 -8.65 -4.34 -3.25
CA PHE A 138 -10.01 -4.68 -2.83
C PHE A 138 -10.88 -3.44 -2.68
N ARG A 139 -10.35 -2.38 -2.07
CA ARG A 139 -11.08 -1.13 -1.85
C ARG A 139 -11.37 -0.37 -3.15
N ILE A 140 -10.48 -0.41 -4.12
CA ILE A 140 -10.70 0.23 -5.44
C ILE A 140 -11.92 -0.39 -6.13
N PHE A 141 -12.05 -1.72 -6.08
CA PHE A 141 -13.15 -2.41 -6.77
C PHE A 141 -14.47 -2.45 -5.99
N THR A 142 -14.41 -2.45 -4.65
CA THR A 142 -15.61 -2.65 -3.81
C THR A 142 -16.08 -1.38 -3.09
N GLY A 143 -15.24 -0.35 -3.02
CA GLY A 143 -15.46 0.84 -2.19
C GLY A 143 -15.33 0.60 -0.68
N ASP A 144 -15.03 -0.63 -0.24
CA ASP A 144 -15.02 -1.03 1.18
C ASP A 144 -13.69 -1.70 1.58
N TYR A 145 -13.53 -2.04 2.86
CA TYR A 145 -12.37 -2.76 3.38
C TYR A 145 -12.67 -4.25 3.61
N PRO A 146 -11.69 -5.13 3.34
CA PRO A 146 -11.89 -6.58 3.35
C PRO A 146 -12.23 -7.16 4.74
N PHE A 147 -11.81 -6.48 5.82
CA PHE A 147 -12.00 -6.90 7.22
C PHE A 147 -12.85 -5.92 8.05
N GLY A 148 -13.53 -4.98 7.38
CA GLY A 148 -14.38 -3.96 8.00
C GLY A 148 -13.73 -2.58 8.10
N HIS A 149 -14.59 -1.56 8.24
CA HIS A 149 -14.22 -0.15 8.29
C HIS A 149 -14.67 0.50 9.60
N ARG A 150 -13.97 1.55 10.04
CA ARG A 150 -14.24 2.26 11.30
C ARG A 150 -15.61 2.94 11.38
N ASP A 151 -16.28 3.13 10.26
CA ASP A 151 -17.67 3.63 10.28
C ASP A 151 -18.66 2.60 10.83
N THR A 152 -18.31 1.31 10.81
CA THR A 152 -19.20 0.20 11.22
C THR A 152 -18.63 -0.64 12.35
N PHE A 153 -17.30 -0.73 12.46
CA PHE A 153 -16.60 -1.57 13.43
C PHE A 153 -15.65 -0.76 14.31
N THR A 154 -15.45 -1.20 15.55
CA THR A 154 -14.40 -0.67 16.42
C THR A 154 -13.01 -1.13 15.94
N PHE A 155 -11.96 -0.45 16.38
CA PHE A 155 -10.58 -0.88 16.15
C PHE A 155 -10.33 -2.33 16.55
N GLU A 156 -10.85 -2.74 17.72
CA GLU A 156 -10.65 -4.11 18.22
C GLU A 156 -11.41 -5.13 17.38
N GLN A 157 -12.61 -4.79 16.89
CA GLN A 157 -13.37 -5.67 15.99
C GLN A 157 -12.64 -5.86 14.65
N ILE A 158 -12.12 -4.79 14.04
CA ILE A 158 -11.36 -4.89 12.78
C ILE A 158 -10.10 -5.74 13.00
N ARG A 159 -9.40 -5.53 14.12
CA ARG A 159 -8.24 -6.33 14.50
C ARG A 159 -8.58 -7.81 14.65
N GLU A 160 -9.66 -8.14 15.34
CA GLU A 160 -10.10 -9.53 15.49
C GLU A 160 -10.55 -10.14 14.15
N ASN A 161 -11.18 -9.36 13.27
CA ASN A 161 -11.49 -9.82 11.91
C ASN A 161 -10.23 -10.15 11.12
N VAL A 162 -9.19 -9.31 11.20
CA VAL A 162 -7.90 -9.57 10.54
C VAL A 162 -7.23 -10.82 11.13
N LYS A 163 -7.16 -10.93 12.46
CA LYS A 163 -6.51 -12.08 13.14
C LYS A 163 -7.21 -13.41 12.88
N ASN A 164 -8.54 -13.41 12.82
CA ASN A 164 -9.35 -14.60 12.55
C ASN A 164 -9.58 -14.84 11.06
N TYR A 165 -8.98 -14.00 10.20
CA TYR A 165 -9.15 -14.04 8.75
C TYR A 165 -10.62 -14.04 8.30
N SER A 166 -11.44 -13.18 8.92
CA SER A 166 -12.84 -12.93 8.57
C SER A 166 -12.96 -12.12 7.27
N PHE A 167 -12.35 -12.61 6.19
CA PHE A 167 -12.28 -11.94 4.89
C PHE A 167 -13.65 -11.98 4.19
N GLN A 168 -14.13 -10.83 3.71
CA GLN A 168 -15.34 -10.69 2.91
C GLN A 168 -15.19 -11.25 1.48
N THR A 169 -14.84 -12.53 1.35
CA THR A 169 -14.56 -13.23 0.08
C THR A 169 -15.67 -13.13 -0.95
N PHE A 170 -16.93 -13.04 -0.51
CA PHE A 170 -18.09 -12.89 -1.40
C PHE A 170 -18.00 -11.64 -2.28
N LYS A 171 -17.35 -10.56 -1.82
CA LYS A 171 -17.18 -9.33 -2.60
C LYS A 171 -16.11 -9.45 -3.69
N VAL A 172 -15.24 -10.46 -3.61
CA VAL A 172 -14.16 -10.68 -4.58
C VAL A 172 -14.67 -11.42 -5.83
N GLN A 173 -15.78 -12.16 -5.71
CA GLN A 173 -16.32 -12.99 -6.79
C GLN A 173 -16.74 -12.18 -8.02
N ASP A 174 -17.15 -10.93 -7.83
CA ASP A 174 -17.57 -10.02 -8.90
C ASP A 174 -16.39 -9.21 -9.49
N ILE A 175 -15.18 -9.34 -8.93
CA ILE A 175 -14.00 -8.63 -9.40
C ILE A 175 -13.37 -9.38 -10.60
N PRO A 176 -13.13 -8.71 -11.74
CA PRO A 176 -12.54 -9.36 -12.91
C PRO A 176 -11.14 -9.94 -12.64
N VAL A 177 -10.84 -11.07 -13.27
CA VAL A 177 -9.47 -11.59 -13.40
C VAL A 177 -8.68 -10.61 -14.30
N PRO A 178 -7.41 -10.27 -13.96
CA PRO A 178 -6.57 -10.89 -12.91
C PRO A 178 -6.67 -10.26 -11.52
N TYR A 179 -7.47 -9.21 -11.32
CA TYR A 179 -7.47 -8.42 -10.08
C TYR A 179 -7.94 -9.21 -8.86
N SER A 180 -8.97 -10.06 -9.00
CA SER A 180 -9.42 -10.95 -7.91
C SER A 180 -8.31 -11.89 -7.46
N THR A 181 -7.60 -12.52 -8.40
CA THR A 181 -6.46 -13.41 -8.11
C THR A 181 -5.32 -12.67 -7.40
N LEU A 182 -5.01 -11.44 -7.81
CA LEU A 182 -4.01 -10.60 -7.13
C LEU A 182 -4.43 -10.26 -5.70
N ILE A 183 -5.69 -9.86 -5.50
CA ILE A 183 -6.24 -9.55 -4.16
C ILE A 183 -6.12 -10.77 -3.24
N GLU A 184 -6.56 -11.94 -3.69
CA GLU A 184 -6.50 -13.18 -2.91
C GLU A 184 -5.07 -13.57 -2.56
N ALA A 185 -4.14 -13.48 -3.51
CA ALA A 185 -2.73 -13.77 -3.27
C ALA A 185 -2.11 -12.80 -2.25
N CYS A 186 -2.43 -11.51 -2.35
CA CYS A 186 -1.92 -10.48 -1.44
C CYS A 186 -2.50 -10.61 -0.02
N LEU A 187 -3.76 -11.02 0.10
CA LEU A 187 -4.46 -11.17 1.37
C LEU A 187 -4.27 -12.55 2.00
N GLU A 188 -3.28 -13.33 1.56
CA GLU A 188 -2.94 -14.59 2.20
C GLU A 188 -2.46 -14.38 3.66
N PRO A 189 -3.09 -15.03 4.66
CA PRO A 189 -2.78 -14.81 6.07
C PRO A 189 -1.44 -15.41 6.48
N GLU A 190 -1.02 -16.51 5.85
CA GLU A 190 0.27 -17.14 6.12
C GLU A 190 1.38 -16.46 5.31
N LEU A 191 2.27 -15.74 6.00
CA LEU A 191 3.42 -15.02 5.41
C LEU A 191 4.17 -15.81 4.32
N LYS A 192 4.44 -17.09 4.57
CA LYS A 192 5.19 -17.95 3.64
C LYS A 192 4.49 -18.19 2.29
N ASN A 193 3.18 -18.02 2.25
CA ASN A 193 2.34 -18.21 1.07
C ASN A 193 2.05 -16.85 0.39
N ARG A 194 2.24 -15.73 1.08
CA ARG A 194 2.07 -14.40 0.53
C ARG A 194 3.27 -14.04 -0.36
N PRO A 195 3.04 -13.68 -1.63
CA PRO A 195 4.12 -13.32 -2.54
C PRO A 195 4.81 -12.02 -2.11
N SER A 196 6.02 -11.82 -2.58
CA SER A 196 6.72 -10.55 -2.54
C SER A 196 6.23 -9.61 -3.66
N ALA A 197 6.50 -8.32 -3.53
CA ALA A 197 6.21 -7.36 -4.61
C ALA A 197 6.92 -7.73 -5.93
N LEU A 198 8.12 -8.32 -5.85
CA LEU A 198 8.87 -8.75 -7.03
C LEU A 198 8.19 -9.92 -7.74
N GLU A 199 7.76 -10.95 -7.00
CA GLU A 199 7.03 -12.10 -7.57
C GLU A 199 5.72 -11.66 -8.24
N LEU A 200 5.02 -10.67 -7.67
CA LEU A 200 3.81 -10.11 -8.27
C LEU A 200 4.09 -9.37 -9.59
N ILE A 201 5.23 -8.67 -9.72
CA ILE A 201 5.64 -8.05 -10.99
C ILE A 201 5.85 -9.13 -12.05
N GLU A 202 6.55 -10.20 -11.70
CA GLU A 202 6.82 -11.31 -12.62
C GLU A 202 5.51 -11.91 -13.15
N TRP A 203 4.47 -12.06 -12.32
CA TRP A 203 3.17 -12.57 -12.78
C TRP A 203 2.52 -11.69 -13.85
N LEU A 204 2.69 -10.37 -13.75
CA LEU A 204 2.08 -9.39 -14.66
C LEU A 204 2.82 -9.27 -16.00
N ASP A 205 4.09 -9.67 -16.05
CA ASP A 205 4.89 -9.64 -17.28
C ASP A 205 4.65 -10.88 -18.17
N PHE A 206 4.06 -11.95 -17.61
CA PHE A 206 3.69 -13.17 -18.33
C PHE A 206 2.20 -13.27 -18.68
N SER A 207 1.37 -12.30 -18.29
CA SER A 207 -0.08 -12.23 -18.54
C SER A 207 -0.44 -11.26 -19.65
#